data_AF-A0A8T2PQT4-F1
#
_entry.id   AF-A0A8T2PQT4-F1
#
_cell.length_a   1.000
_cell.length_b   1.000
_cell.length_c   1.000
_cell.angle_alpha   90.00
_cell.angle_beta   90.00
_cell.angle_gamma   90.00
#
_symmetry.space_group_name_H-M   'P 1'
#
loop_
_entity.id
_entity.type
_entity.pdbx_description
1 polymer ?
#
loop_
_entity_poly.entity_id
_entity_poly.type
_entity_poly.pdbx_seq_one_letter_code
_entity_poly.pdbx_strand_id
1 'polypeptide(L)'
;MGGPAWLIRPDLRVSAKTKVTTASLKDSFEHPWYAGEFKGAGRCTTKGTSSFGKRRNKTHTLCRRCGSKAYHLQKSTCGKCGYPAKRKRKYNWSVKAKRRSTTGTGRMRHLKVVYRRFRNGFREGTVPKPRRAAVAASGSS
;
A
#
# COMPACT_ATOMS: atom_id res chain seq x y z
N MET A 1 -20.52 -33.88 16.60
CA MET A 1 -21.46 -33.73 15.47
C MET A 1 -20.79 -32.77 14.49
N GLY A 2 -19.94 -33.23 13.58
CA GLY A 2 -20.28 -34.15 12.49
C GLY A 2 -20.46 -33.28 11.26
N GLY A 3 -19.44 -33.23 10.38
CA GLY A 3 -19.39 -32.37 9.19
C GLY A 3 -20.49 -32.69 8.16
N PRO A 4 -20.39 -32.10 6.96
CA PRO A 4 -19.53 -32.77 5.98
C PRO A 4 -18.74 -31.80 5.08
N ALA A 5 -17.49 -32.02 4.67
CA ALA A 5 -16.85 -33.22 4.09
C ALA A 5 -17.46 -33.67 2.74
N TRP A 6 -17.55 -32.79 1.72
CA TRP A 6 -17.70 -33.25 0.33
C TRP A 6 -16.87 -32.45 -0.69
N LEU A 7 -15.82 -33.13 -1.16
CA LEU A 7 -15.26 -33.17 -2.51
C LEU A 7 -14.60 -31.95 -3.18
N ILE A 8 -13.27 -31.98 -3.03
CA ILE A 8 -12.29 -31.96 -4.13
C ILE A 8 -12.78 -32.83 -5.31
N ARG A 9 -12.87 -32.25 -6.51
CA ARG A 9 -12.92 -32.99 -7.79
C ARG A 9 -11.58 -32.80 -8.53
N PRO A 10 -10.76 -33.84 -8.72
CA PRO A 10 -9.64 -33.79 -9.65
C PRO A 10 -10.09 -34.19 -11.07
N ASP A 11 -9.56 -33.43 -12.03
CA ASP A 11 -9.08 -33.87 -13.35
C ASP A 11 -9.98 -34.83 -14.17
N LEU A 12 -10.74 -34.26 -15.12
CA LEU A 12 -11.20 -35.00 -16.30
C LEU A 12 -10.38 -34.59 -17.54
N ARG A 13 -9.29 -35.33 -17.70
CA ARG A 13 -8.50 -35.52 -18.92
C ARG A 13 -9.39 -35.88 -20.11
N VAL A 14 -9.71 -34.92 -20.96
CA VAL A 14 -10.26 -35.18 -22.31
C VAL A 14 -9.08 -35.48 -23.24
N SER A 15 -8.90 -36.76 -23.55
CA SER A 15 -8.05 -37.24 -24.63
C SER A 15 -8.95 -37.64 -25.80
N ALA A 16 -8.89 -36.90 -26.91
CA ALA A 16 -9.42 -37.36 -28.19
C ALA A 16 -8.52 -36.85 -29.32
N LYS A 17 -7.98 -37.83 -30.05
CA LYS A 17 -7.07 -37.72 -31.18
C LYS A 17 -7.79 -37.09 -32.37
N THR A 18 -7.24 -36.04 -32.97
CA THR A 18 -7.48 -35.70 -34.37
C THR A 18 -6.21 -35.92 -35.16
N LYS A 19 -6.36 -36.74 -36.20
CA LYS A 19 -5.31 -37.32 -37.03
C LYS A 19 -4.58 -36.25 -37.83
N VAL A 20 -3.29 -36.49 -37.98
CA VAL A 20 -2.36 -35.85 -38.90
C VAL A 20 -2.82 -36.10 -40.34
N THR A 21 -2.92 -35.05 -41.14
CA THR A 21 -2.80 -35.12 -42.60
C THR A 21 -1.50 -34.44 -43.01
N THR A 22 -0.56 -35.28 -43.41
CA THR A 22 0.70 -34.90 -44.05
C THR A 22 0.45 -34.43 -45.47
N ALA A 23 0.95 -33.25 -45.83
CA ALA A 23 1.27 -32.92 -47.21
C ALA A 23 2.62 -32.19 -47.24
N SER A 24 3.61 -32.89 -47.79
CA SER A 24 4.88 -32.34 -48.23
C SER A 24 4.67 -31.19 -49.21
N LEU A 25 5.23 -30.02 -48.91
CA LEU A 25 5.90 -29.23 -49.92
C LEU A 25 7.28 -28.87 -49.39
N LYS A 26 8.25 -29.55 -49.99
CA LYS A 26 9.67 -29.24 -49.94
C LYS A 26 9.86 -28.04 -50.85
N ASP A 27 10.10 -26.87 -50.27
CA ASP A 27 10.81 -25.80 -50.99
C ASP A 27 12.06 -25.45 -50.19
N SER A 28 13.11 -26.16 -50.57
CA SER A 28 14.50 -25.85 -50.30
C SER A 28 14.82 -24.52 -50.97
N PHE A 29 14.81 -23.43 -50.21
CA PHE A 29 15.59 -22.24 -50.56
C PHE A 29 16.62 -22.00 -49.47
N GLU A 30 17.77 -22.63 -49.69
CA GLU A 30 18.97 -22.51 -48.88
C GLU A 30 19.48 -21.07 -48.93
N HIS A 31 19.45 -20.37 -47.80
CA HIS A 31 20.19 -19.12 -47.61
C HIS A 31 21.56 -19.44 -46.98
N PRO A 32 22.68 -19.30 -47.71
CA PRO A 32 24.02 -19.64 -47.19
C PRO A 32 24.64 -18.58 -46.26
N TRP A 33 23.84 -17.78 -45.54
CA TRP A 33 24.33 -16.70 -44.66
C TRP A 33 23.72 -16.67 -43.25
N TYR A 34 23.25 -17.81 -42.74
CA TYR A 34 22.86 -17.94 -41.33
C TYR A 34 23.45 -19.20 -40.69
N ALA A 35 24.77 -19.39 -40.83
CA ALA A 35 25.54 -20.28 -39.95
C ALA A 35 25.77 -19.54 -38.61
N GLY A 36 24.72 -19.51 -37.79
CA GLY A 36 24.69 -18.88 -36.48
C GLY A 36 23.85 -19.70 -35.50
N GLU A 37 24.28 -20.94 -35.29
CA GLU A 37 24.22 -21.62 -33.98
C GLU A 37 22.94 -21.37 -33.16
N PHE A 38 21.88 -22.12 -33.48
CA PHE A 38 20.74 -22.37 -32.58
C PHE A 38 21.20 -23.21 -31.36
N LYS A 39 22.20 -22.74 -30.61
CA LYS A 39 22.61 -23.32 -29.33
C LYS A 39 21.79 -22.71 -28.20
N GLY A 40 20.98 -23.58 -27.63
CA GLY A 40 20.73 -23.56 -26.19
C GLY A 40 19.42 -22.92 -25.80
N ALA A 41 18.50 -23.77 -25.34
CA ALA A 41 17.49 -23.42 -24.38
C ALA A 41 18.08 -22.44 -23.36
N GLY A 42 17.64 -21.18 -23.45
CA GLY A 42 18.08 -20.10 -22.59
C GLY A 42 17.84 -20.51 -21.15
N ARG A 43 18.93 -20.82 -20.43
CA ARG A 43 18.94 -21.10 -19.00
C ARG A 43 18.14 -19.99 -18.34
N CYS A 44 16.96 -20.31 -17.83
CA CYS A 44 16.12 -19.40 -17.08
C CYS A 44 16.87 -19.02 -15.80
N THR A 45 17.74 -18.01 -15.88
CA THR A 45 18.27 -17.35 -14.70
C THR A 45 17.06 -16.89 -13.90
N THR A 46 16.93 -17.46 -12.71
CA THR A 46 15.67 -17.61 -12.00
C THR A 46 15.04 -16.26 -11.66
N LYS A 47 13.84 -15.96 -12.20
CA LYS A 47 13.12 -14.68 -11.98
C LYS A 47 12.90 -14.34 -10.49
N GLY A 48 12.88 -15.36 -9.63
CA GLY A 48 12.74 -15.24 -8.19
C GLY A 48 14.09 -15.09 -7.49
N THR A 49 14.55 -16.16 -6.86
CA THR A 49 15.60 -16.16 -5.84
C THR A 49 16.90 -15.48 -6.26
N SER A 50 17.42 -15.77 -7.46
CA SER A 50 18.68 -15.14 -7.92
C SER A 50 18.56 -13.63 -8.17
N SER A 51 17.35 -13.12 -8.46
CA SER A 51 17.11 -11.69 -8.69
C SER A 51 17.00 -10.89 -7.38
N PHE A 52 16.54 -11.50 -6.28
CA PHE A 52 16.38 -10.81 -4.99
C PHE A 52 17.71 -10.35 -4.39
N GLY A 53 18.79 -11.12 -4.56
CA GLY A 53 20.13 -10.76 -4.08
C GLY A 53 20.66 -9.44 -4.68
N LYS A 54 20.17 -9.04 -5.87
CA LYS A 54 20.59 -7.83 -6.57
C LYS A 54 19.84 -6.55 -6.11
N ARG A 55 18.85 -6.65 -5.20
CA ARG A 55 17.96 -5.52 -4.80
C ARG A 55 18.55 -4.60 -3.71
N ARG A 56 19.77 -4.10 -3.94
CA ARG A 56 20.50 -3.18 -3.02
C ARG A 56 20.07 -1.72 -3.16
N ASN A 57 19.71 -1.27 -4.36
CA ASN A 57 19.32 0.11 -4.63
C ASN A 57 17.90 0.37 -4.12
N LYS A 58 17.70 1.43 -3.33
CA LYS A 58 16.39 1.78 -2.79
C LYS A 58 15.78 2.90 -3.62
N THR A 59 14.61 2.65 -4.18
CA THR A 59 13.87 3.65 -4.95
C THR A 59 13.03 4.58 -4.07
N HIS A 60 12.67 4.15 -2.86
CA HIS A 60 11.78 4.88 -1.94
C HIS A 60 12.42 5.14 -0.57
N THR A 61 12.36 6.38 -0.12
CA THR A 61 12.83 6.86 1.20
C THR A 61 11.69 7.49 2.00
N LEU A 62 12.00 7.91 3.23
CA LEU A 62 11.05 8.58 4.12
C LEU A 62 10.63 9.95 3.55
N CYS A 63 9.32 10.20 3.50
CA CYS A 63 8.79 11.49 3.10
C CYS A 63 8.74 12.47 4.27
N ARG A 64 9.31 13.67 4.10
CA ARG A 64 9.30 14.75 5.11
C ARG A 64 7.90 15.18 5.56
N ARG A 65 6.89 15.13 4.68
CA ARG A 65 5.51 15.58 5.01
C ARG A 65 4.70 14.54 5.79
N CYS A 66 4.77 13.27 5.40
CA CYS A 66 3.88 12.22 5.93
C CYS A 66 4.58 11.13 6.73
N GLY A 67 5.92 11.15 6.82
CA GLY A 67 6.71 10.16 7.56
C GLY A 67 6.72 8.76 6.97
N SER A 68 6.03 8.52 5.84
CA SER A 68 5.96 7.19 5.21
C SER A 68 7.15 6.98 4.26
N LYS A 69 7.65 5.74 4.16
CA LYS A 69 8.67 5.32 3.18
C LYS A 69 8.07 5.19 1.77
N ALA A 70 7.73 6.31 1.17
CA ALA A 70 7.04 6.39 -0.12
C ALA A 70 7.54 7.56 -0.97
N TYR A 71 8.64 8.21 -0.59
CA TYR A 71 9.25 9.26 -1.40
C TYR A 71 10.15 8.63 -2.46
N HIS A 72 9.80 8.78 -3.74
CA HIS A 72 10.60 8.26 -4.83
C HIS A 72 11.78 9.19 -5.12
N LEU A 73 13.02 8.71 -5.03
CA LEU A 73 14.20 9.59 -5.18
C LEU A 73 14.31 10.17 -6.58
N GLN A 74 14.33 9.32 -7.62
CA GLN A 74 14.51 9.77 -9.01
C GLN A 74 13.38 10.68 -9.50
N LYS A 75 12.13 10.32 -9.21
CA LYS A 75 10.94 11.09 -9.61
C LYS A 75 10.63 12.26 -8.68
N SER A 76 11.44 12.46 -7.63
CA SER A 76 11.26 13.48 -6.60
C SER A 76 9.83 13.66 -6.11
N THR A 77 9.07 12.57 -6.00
CA THR A 77 7.62 12.60 -5.73
C THR A 77 7.21 11.54 -4.71
N CYS A 78 6.32 11.90 -3.79
CA CYS A 78 5.80 10.98 -2.80
C CYS A 78 4.56 10.23 -3.31
N GLY A 79 4.68 8.91 -3.45
CA GLY A 79 3.59 8.02 -3.82
C GLY A 79 2.47 7.92 -2.77
N LYS A 80 2.68 8.41 -1.53
CA LYS A 80 1.62 8.45 -0.49
C LYS A 80 0.84 9.75 -0.54
N CYS A 81 1.51 10.87 -0.24
CA CYS A 81 0.87 12.16 0.01
C CYS A 81 0.99 13.17 -1.15
N GLY A 82 1.78 12.87 -2.19
CA GLY A 82 1.96 13.74 -3.35
C GLY A 82 2.97 14.88 -3.16
N TYR A 83 3.76 14.92 -2.09
CA TYR A 83 4.88 15.87 -1.95
C TYR A 83 5.79 15.80 -3.20
N PRO A 84 6.20 16.91 -3.84
CA PRO A 84 6.20 18.30 -3.39
C PRO A 84 4.89 19.09 -3.62
N ALA A 85 3.88 18.53 -4.30
CA ALA A 85 2.65 19.25 -4.61
C ALA A 85 2.01 19.89 -3.36
N LYS A 86 1.45 21.09 -3.50
CA LYS A 86 0.85 21.84 -2.38
C LYS A 86 -0.31 21.07 -1.75
N ARG A 87 -1.21 20.52 -2.58
CA ARG A 87 -2.36 19.73 -2.14
C ARG A 87 -1.95 18.29 -1.80
N LYS A 88 -2.55 17.74 -0.75
CA LYS A 88 -2.37 16.32 -0.40
C LYS A 88 -3.11 15.44 -1.41
N ARG A 89 -2.43 14.42 -1.93
CA ARG A 89 -3.00 13.40 -2.82
C ARG A 89 -4.10 12.62 -2.11
N LYS A 90 -5.32 12.61 -2.68
CA LYS A 90 -6.49 11.84 -2.22
C LYS A 90 -7.20 11.27 -3.44
N TYR A 91 -7.72 10.05 -3.32
CA TYR A 91 -8.57 9.45 -4.35
C TYR A 91 -9.86 8.92 -3.73
N ASN A 92 -10.96 9.06 -4.46
CA ASN A 92 -12.28 8.67 -3.97
C ASN A 92 -12.48 7.16 -3.95
N TRP A 93 -11.86 6.44 -4.89
CA TRP A 93 -11.87 4.98 -4.98
C TRP A 93 -11.19 4.28 -3.80
N SER A 94 -10.28 4.96 -3.08
CA SER A 94 -9.58 4.36 -1.93
C SER A 94 -10.17 4.78 -0.59
N VAL A 95 -11.31 4.18 -0.22
CA VAL A 95 -12.02 4.50 1.04
C VAL A 95 -11.16 4.23 2.28
N LYS A 96 -10.49 3.06 2.32
CA LYS A 96 -9.62 2.70 3.46
C LYS A 96 -8.40 3.61 3.58
N ALA A 97 -7.87 4.14 2.48
CA ALA A 97 -6.78 5.10 2.54
C ALA A 97 -7.25 6.44 3.10
N LYS A 98 -8.43 6.93 2.68
CA LYS A 98 -9.06 8.13 3.24
C LYS A 98 -9.22 8.02 4.77
N ARG A 99 -9.75 6.90 5.27
CA ARG A 99 -9.94 6.68 6.73
C ARG A 99 -8.64 6.77 7.54
N ARG A 100 -7.50 6.29 7.01
CA ARG A 100 -6.22 6.30 7.73
C ARG A 100 -5.57 7.68 7.83
N SER A 101 -5.86 8.58 6.88
CA SER A 101 -5.17 9.88 6.76
C SER A 101 -6.10 11.10 6.88
N THR A 102 -7.38 10.88 7.14
CA THR A 102 -8.35 11.96 7.36
C THR A 102 -8.06 12.72 8.65
N THR A 103 -8.55 13.94 8.74
CA THR A 103 -8.56 14.72 9.98
C THR A 103 -9.29 13.92 11.06
N GLY A 104 -8.70 13.78 12.25
CA GLY A 104 -9.23 12.90 13.30
C GLY A 104 -8.23 11.85 13.77
N THR A 105 -7.43 11.29 12.86
CA THR A 105 -6.53 10.17 13.20
C THR A 105 -5.25 10.58 13.94
N GLY A 106 -4.88 11.86 13.86
CA GLY A 106 -3.68 12.41 14.50
C GLY A 106 -3.92 12.99 15.89
N ARG A 107 -2.94 13.73 16.39
CA ARG A 107 -2.98 14.31 17.75
C ARG A 107 -4.06 15.39 17.95
N MET A 108 -4.56 16.00 16.86
CA MET A 108 -5.56 17.08 16.87
C MET A 108 -5.30 18.18 17.93
N ARG A 109 -4.02 18.58 18.12
CA ARG A 109 -3.61 19.50 19.20
C ARG A 109 -4.40 20.80 19.21
N HIS A 110 -4.50 21.45 18.05
CA HIS A 110 -5.23 22.72 17.92
C HIS A 110 -6.75 22.53 17.98
N LEU A 111 -7.30 21.65 17.14
CA LEU A 111 -8.75 21.45 17.04
C LEU A 111 -9.39 21.01 18.36
N LYS A 112 -8.72 20.16 19.17
CA LYS A 112 -9.23 19.78 20.49
C LYS A 112 -9.40 20.99 21.42
N VAL A 113 -8.43 21.90 21.42
CA VAL A 113 -8.49 23.15 22.20
C VAL A 113 -9.58 24.07 21.66
N VAL A 114 -9.69 24.19 20.33
CA VAL A 114 -10.74 25.00 19.68
C VAL A 114 -12.13 24.50 20.06
N TYR A 115 -12.39 23.19 20.00
CA TYR A 115 -13.69 22.64 20.39
C TYR A 115 -14.00 22.82 21.88
N ARG A 116 -12.98 22.81 22.75
CA ARG A 116 -13.15 23.13 24.18
C ARG A 116 -13.47 24.61 24.38
N ARG A 117 -12.76 25.51 23.68
CA ARG A 117 -13.02 26.96 23.70
C ARG A 117 -14.40 27.29 23.14
N PHE A 118 -14.81 26.63 22.06
CA PHE A 118 -16.12 26.80 21.42
C PHE A 118 -17.27 26.53 22.41
N ARG A 119 -17.20 25.42 23.17
CA ARG A 119 -18.19 25.12 24.22
C ARG A 119 -18.24 26.15 25.35
N ASN A 120 -17.12 26.85 25.57
CA ASN A 120 -16.99 27.89 26.57
C ASN A 120 -17.21 29.30 25.98
N GLY A 121 -17.70 29.42 24.73
CA GLY A 121 -18.00 30.68 24.07
C GLY A 121 -16.78 31.50 23.65
N PHE A 122 -15.63 30.87 23.41
CA PHE A 122 -14.35 31.53 23.08
C PHE A 122 -13.94 32.63 24.08
N ARG A 123 -14.29 32.49 25.35
CA ARG A 123 -13.88 33.43 26.39
C ARG A 123 -12.36 33.47 26.52
N GLU A 124 -11.81 34.68 26.51
CA GLU A 124 -10.38 34.96 26.68
C GLU A 124 -10.16 35.94 27.83
N GLY A 125 -8.96 35.97 28.43
CA GLY A 125 -8.59 36.96 29.45
C GLY A 125 -9.22 36.82 30.84
N THR A 126 -10.17 35.90 31.05
CA THR A 126 -10.79 35.69 32.37
C THR A 126 -9.99 34.71 33.24
N VAL A 127 -9.68 35.08 34.47
CA VAL A 127 -9.09 34.18 35.47
C VAL A 127 -10.22 33.42 36.19
N PRO A 128 -10.11 32.10 36.41
CA PRO A 128 -11.10 31.37 37.19
C PRO A 128 -11.17 31.91 38.62
N LYS A 129 -12.38 32.01 39.18
CA LYS A 129 -12.58 32.42 40.57
C LYS A 129 -11.79 31.48 41.49
N PRO A 130 -10.97 32.00 42.43
CA PRO A 130 -10.21 31.15 43.34
C PRO A 130 -11.19 30.31 44.18
N ARG A 131 -10.87 29.03 44.37
CA ARG A 131 -11.65 28.14 45.24
C ARG A 131 -11.37 28.55 46.70
N ARG A 132 -12.40 28.96 47.45
CA ARG A 132 -12.28 29.13 48.90
C ARG A 132 -12.14 27.73 49.53
N ALA A 133 -11.19 27.54 50.44
CA ALA A 133 -11.11 26.32 51.22
C ALA A 133 -12.42 26.14 52.00
N ALA A 134 -13.00 24.94 51.96
CA ALA A 134 -14.15 24.63 52.78
C ALA A 134 -13.69 24.68 54.25
N VAL A 135 -14.23 25.61 55.02
CA VAL A 135 -14.07 25.60 56.48
C VAL A 135 -14.78 24.33 56.97
N ALA A 136 -14.06 23.43 57.61
CA ALA A 136 -14.67 22.28 58.25
C ALA A 136 -15.71 22.79 59.25
N ALA A 137 -16.96 22.32 59.14
CA ALA A 137 -17.97 22.59 60.14
C ALA A 137 -17.49 21.98 61.46
N SER A 138 -17.04 22.81 62.39
CA SER A 138 -16.85 22.42 63.78
C SER A 138 -18.25 22.15 64.35
N GLY A 139 -18.66 20.89 64.32
CA GLY A 139 -19.83 20.44 65.06
C GLY A 139 -19.56 20.66 66.55
N SER A 140 -20.31 21.58 67.16
CA SER A 140 -20.39 21.71 68.61
C SER A 140 -21.22 20.56 69.16
N SER A 141 -20.61 19.78 70.05
CA SER A 141 -21.25 18.80 70.93
C SER A 141 -22.24 19.45 71.89
#